data_AF-A0A5N5GTF8-F1
#
_entry.id   AF-A0A5N5GTF8-F1
#
_cell.length_a   1.000
_cell.length_b   1.000
_cell.length_c   1.000
_cell.angle_alpha   90.00
_cell.angle_beta   90.00
_cell.angle_gamma   90.00
#
_symmetry.space_group_name_H-M   'P 1'
#
loop_
_entity.id
_entity.type
_entity.pdbx_description
1 polymer ?
#
loop_
_entity_poly.entity_id
_entity_poly.type
_entity_poly.pdbx_seq_one_letter_code
_entity_poly.pdbx_strand_id
1 'polypeptide(L)'
;MGNTSSMLTQYDIEEVQEHCNNTFSQQEIVSLYQRFCQLDRSGGGFISADEFLSVPEFAVNPLSQRLLKILDGLNFKEFVLFLSAFSSRASLQQKIEFIFKVYDSDGNGKVAFSDMLDVLRDLTGQFISEQQREQVLTHVLEESGYTRDSLLSISDFVKTLGNSDLKMEVEVPVD
;
A
#
# COMPACT_ATOMS: atom_id res chain seq x y z
N MET A 1 -24.50 19.90 16.48
CA MET A 1 -23.67 20.43 17.58
C MET A 1 -22.56 19.44 17.83
N GLY A 2 -21.31 19.89 17.85
CA GLY A 2 -20.11 19.06 18.05
C GLY A 2 -19.18 18.95 16.84
N ASN A 3 -18.70 20.07 16.30
CA ASN A 3 -17.55 20.05 15.39
C ASN A 3 -16.29 20.34 16.21
N THR A 4 -15.75 19.34 16.89
CA THR A 4 -14.39 19.39 17.44
C THR A 4 -13.46 18.89 16.34
N SER A 5 -13.29 19.68 15.27
CA SER A 5 -12.13 19.49 14.39
C SER A 5 -10.91 19.93 15.19
N SER A 6 -10.27 18.98 15.87
CA SER A 6 -8.95 19.15 16.44
C SER A 6 -8.02 19.56 15.29
N MET A 7 -7.63 20.83 15.22
CA MET A 7 -6.64 21.25 14.22
C MET A 7 -5.31 20.55 14.57
N LEU A 8 -4.64 20.01 13.56
CA LEU A 8 -3.27 19.51 13.72
C LEU A 8 -2.38 20.63 14.26
N THR A 9 -1.60 20.32 15.28
CA THR A 9 -0.58 21.24 15.76
C THR A 9 0.65 21.18 14.85
N GLN A 10 1.50 22.19 14.92
CA GLN A 10 2.78 22.20 14.20
C GLN A 10 3.63 20.96 14.55
N TYR A 11 3.61 20.54 15.83
CA TYR A 11 4.31 19.35 16.30
C TYR A 11 3.79 18.07 15.63
N ASP A 12 2.47 17.91 15.51
CA ASP A 12 1.87 16.73 14.86
C ASP A 12 2.26 16.65 13.39
N ILE A 13 2.31 17.80 12.70
CA ILE A 13 2.71 17.88 11.29
C ILE A 13 4.17 17.47 11.14
N GLU A 14 5.08 18.02 11.96
CA GLU A 14 6.50 17.69 11.92
C GLU A 14 6.75 16.20 12.21
N GLU A 15 6.06 15.65 13.20
CA GLU A 15 6.16 14.24 13.55
C GLU A 15 5.71 13.33 12.40
N VAL A 16 4.57 13.64 11.75
CA VAL A 16 4.08 12.90 10.58
C VAL A 16 5.05 13.03 9.40
N GLN A 17 5.62 14.22 9.21
CA GLN A 17 6.56 14.49 8.13
C GLN A 17 7.83 13.66 8.28
N GLU A 18 8.40 13.59 9.49
CA GLU A 18 9.54 12.73 9.80
C GLU A 18 9.18 11.25 9.61
N HIS A 19 8.02 10.83 10.11
CA HIS A 19 7.55 9.45 10.01
C HIS A 19 7.42 8.97 8.55
N CYS A 20 7.05 9.86 7.64
CA CYS A 20 6.88 9.58 6.21
C CYS A 20 8.11 9.95 5.37
N ASN A 21 9.29 10.05 5.98
CA ASN A 21 10.57 10.40 5.33
C ASN A 21 10.52 11.70 4.50
N ASN A 22 9.74 12.69 4.95
CA ASN A 22 9.56 13.99 4.27
C ASN A 22 9.02 13.87 2.82
N THR A 23 8.28 12.79 2.51
CA THR A 23 7.64 12.60 1.19
C THR A 23 6.51 13.60 0.94
N PHE A 24 5.89 14.12 1.99
CA PHE A 24 4.84 15.13 1.94
C PHE A 24 5.30 16.44 2.58
N SER A 25 4.83 17.56 2.02
CA SER A 25 4.94 18.89 2.59
C SER A 25 3.89 19.12 3.66
N GLN A 26 4.07 20.15 4.49
CA GLN A 26 3.11 20.51 5.54
C GLN A 26 1.71 20.79 4.97
N GLN A 27 1.61 21.41 3.79
CA GLN A 27 0.32 21.67 3.13
C GLN A 27 -0.36 20.36 2.69
N GLU A 28 0.40 19.43 2.11
CA GLU A 28 -0.10 18.11 1.74
C GLU A 28 -0.57 17.33 2.97
N ILE A 29 0.18 17.36 4.08
CA ILE A 29 -0.22 16.71 5.34
C ILE A 29 -1.54 17.29 5.88
N VAL A 30 -1.72 18.61 5.84
CA VAL A 30 -2.97 19.25 6.25
C VAL A 30 -4.13 18.84 5.34
N SER A 31 -3.93 18.79 4.01
CA SER A 31 -4.93 18.32 3.05
C SER A 31 -5.31 16.84 3.30
N LEU A 32 -4.30 15.99 3.54
CA LEU A 32 -4.51 14.58 3.89
C LEU A 32 -5.28 14.42 5.21
N TYR A 33 -5.05 15.29 6.20
CA TYR A 33 -5.80 15.27 7.45
C TYR A 33 -7.26 15.64 7.27
N GLN A 34 -7.55 16.67 6.47
CA GLN A 34 -8.93 17.02 6.13
C GLN A 34 -9.62 15.84 5.44
N ARG A 35 -8.91 15.16 4.54
CA ARG A 35 -9.45 13.96 3.87
C ARG A 35 -9.64 12.80 4.85
N PHE A 36 -8.72 12.60 5.77
CA PHE A 36 -8.83 11.61 6.85
C PHE A 36 -10.10 11.83 7.68
N CYS A 37 -10.35 13.06 8.13
CA CYS A 37 -11.57 13.40 8.88
C CYS A 37 -12.87 13.22 8.08
N GLN A 38 -12.83 13.37 6.75
CA GLN A 38 -13.99 13.09 5.88
C GLN A 38 -14.27 11.59 5.76
N LEU A 39 -13.23 10.76 5.87
CA LEU A 39 -13.32 9.30 5.77
C LEU A 39 -13.68 8.66 7.11
N ASP A 40 -13.13 9.15 8.24
CA ASP A 40 -13.49 8.72 9.60
C ASP A 40 -14.85 9.31 10.00
N ARG A 41 -15.92 8.71 9.47
CA ARG A 41 -17.31 9.07 9.77
C ARG A 41 -17.70 8.64 11.17
N SER A 42 -17.06 7.61 11.70
CA SER A 42 -17.25 7.12 13.06
C SER A 42 -16.75 8.11 14.12
N GLY A 43 -15.79 8.98 13.76
CA GLY A 43 -15.12 9.89 14.68
C GLY A 43 -14.24 9.16 15.69
N GLY A 44 -13.80 7.94 15.34
CA GLY A 44 -13.02 7.05 16.21
C GLY A 44 -11.53 7.37 16.25
N GLY A 45 -11.04 8.23 15.36
CA GLY A 45 -9.63 8.52 15.16
C GLY A 45 -8.91 7.46 14.31
N PHE A 46 -9.65 6.58 13.65
CA PHE A 46 -9.14 5.55 12.74
C PHE A 46 -10.12 5.35 11.58
N ILE A 47 -9.60 5.03 10.40
CA ILE A 47 -10.41 4.63 9.24
C ILE A 47 -10.60 3.11 9.30
N SER A 48 -11.86 2.69 9.42
CA SER A 48 -12.27 1.29 9.36
C SER A 48 -12.25 0.74 7.92
N ALA A 49 -12.32 -0.59 7.78
CA ALA A 49 -12.37 -1.24 6.47
C ALA A 49 -13.57 -0.76 5.63
N ASP A 50 -14.75 -0.61 6.24
CA ASP A 50 -15.95 -0.12 5.56
C ASP A 50 -15.81 1.34 5.10
N GLU A 51 -15.15 2.18 5.90
CA GLU A 51 -14.88 3.58 5.53
C GLU A 51 -13.88 3.69 4.39
N PHE A 52 -12.82 2.87 4.41
CA PHE A 52 -11.84 2.77 3.32
C PHE A 52 -12.50 2.30 2.02
N LEU A 53 -13.33 1.25 2.08
CA LEU A 53 -14.07 0.73 0.91
C LEU A 53 -15.23 1.62 0.48
N SER A 54 -15.59 2.64 1.27
CA SER A 54 -16.58 3.64 0.85
C SER A 54 -16.06 4.57 -0.24
N VAL A 55 -14.74 4.60 -0.46
CA VAL A 55 -14.08 5.29 -1.57
C VAL A 55 -14.16 4.40 -2.82
N PRO A 56 -14.89 4.82 -3.87
CA PRO A 56 -15.12 4.00 -5.05
C PRO A 56 -13.85 3.45 -5.69
N GLU A 57 -12.79 4.26 -5.73
CA GLU A 57 -11.48 3.91 -6.30
C GLU A 57 -10.82 2.75 -5.56
N PHE A 58 -10.99 2.67 -4.23
CA PHE A 58 -10.53 1.53 -3.45
C PHE A 58 -11.49 0.35 -3.50
N ALA A 59 -12.81 0.59 -3.59
CA ALA A 59 -13.80 -0.47 -3.69
C ALA A 59 -13.63 -1.35 -4.93
N VAL A 60 -13.23 -0.75 -6.05
CA VAL A 60 -13.01 -1.46 -7.33
C VAL A 60 -11.59 -1.99 -7.48
N ASN A 61 -10.67 -1.67 -6.56
CA ASN A 61 -9.30 -2.13 -6.63
C ASN A 61 -9.23 -3.64 -6.29
N PRO A 62 -8.73 -4.51 -7.20
CA PRO A 62 -8.63 -5.94 -6.94
C PRO A 62 -7.76 -6.31 -5.73
N LEU A 63 -6.82 -5.43 -5.36
CA LEU A 63 -5.93 -5.62 -4.22
C LEU A 63 -6.47 -4.98 -2.92
N SER A 64 -7.66 -4.39 -2.94
CA SER A 64 -8.24 -3.66 -1.80
C SER A 64 -8.22 -4.45 -0.49
N GLN A 65 -8.59 -5.73 -0.54
CA GLN A 65 -8.58 -6.62 0.63
C GLN A 65 -7.17 -6.86 1.18
N ARG A 66 -6.15 -6.89 0.32
CA ARG A 66 -4.75 -7.00 0.76
C ARG A 66 -4.27 -5.71 1.38
N LEU A 67 -4.59 -4.58 0.75
CA LEU A 67 -4.28 -3.26 1.31
C LEU A 67 -4.90 -3.13 2.70
N LEU A 68 -6.16 -3.50 2.89
CA LEU A 68 -6.81 -3.47 4.20
C LEU A 68 -6.10 -4.33 5.27
N LYS A 69 -5.59 -5.51 4.90
CA LYS A 69 -4.85 -6.37 5.83
C LYS A 69 -3.53 -5.76 6.29
N ILE A 70 -2.82 -5.06 5.40
CA ILE A 70 -1.58 -4.34 5.76
C ILE A 70 -1.86 -3.24 6.79
N LEU A 71 -3.08 -2.71 6.79
CA LEU A 71 -3.41 -1.45 7.42
C LEU A 71 -4.11 -1.55 8.77
N ASP A 72 -4.48 -2.76 9.24
CA ASP A 72 -5.24 -3.08 10.47
C ASP A 72 -5.54 -1.89 11.42
N GLY A 73 -6.51 -1.06 11.01
CA GLY A 73 -6.81 0.23 11.66
C GLY A 73 -5.88 1.38 11.24
N LEU A 74 -6.35 2.22 10.32
CA LEU A 74 -5.62 3.40 9.85
C LEU A 74 -5.81 4.57 10.81
N ASN A 75 -4.93 4.75 11.79
CA ASN A 75 -4.80 6.07 12.42
C ASN A 75 -4.20 7.08 11.42
N PHE A 76 -4.22 8.38 11.74
CA PHE A 76 -3.76 9.41 10.81
C PHE A 76 -2.30 9.21 10.34
N LYS A 77 -1.38 8.82 11.25
CA LYS A 77 0.03 8.59 10.91
C LYS A 77 0.18 7.42 9.93
N GLU A 78 -0.50 6.31 10.20
CA GLU A 78 -0.49 5.13 9.31
C GLU A 78 -1.13 5.43 7.96
N PHE A 79 -2.17 6.26 7.91
CA PHE A 79 -2.80 6.70 6.67
C PHE A 79 -1.84 7.50 5.78
N VAL A 80 -1.09 8.45 6.36
CA VAL A 80 -0.10 9.21 5.60
C VAL A 80 1.09 8.33 5.20
N LEU A 81 1.55 7.44 6.09
CA LEU A 81 2.62 6.49 5.77
C LEU A 81 2.22 5.58 4.60
N PHE A 82 1.00 5.07 4.60
CA PHE A 82 0.45 4.27 3.51
C PHE A 82 0.48 5.02 2.18
N LEU A 83 0.03 6.27 2.16
CA LEU A 83 0.04 7.10 0.95
C LEU A 83 1.44 7.53 0.52
N SER A 84 2.41 7.52 1.45
CA SER A 84 3.80 7.92 1.15
C SER A 84 4.43 7.06 0.07
N ALA A 85 4.09 5.76 0.00
CA ALA A 85 4.56 4.85 -1.05
C ALA A 85 4.10 5.27 -2.47
N PHE A 86 3.01 6.04 -2.56
CA PHE A 86 2.47 6.56 -3.81
C PHE A 86 2.93 8.00 -4.09
N SER A 87 3.76 8.60 -3.26
CA SER A 87 4.31 9.93 -3.55
C SER A 87 5.33 9.86 -4.70
N SER A 88 5.34 10.87 -5.57
CA SER A 88 6.41 11.06 -6.56
C SER A 88 7.78 11.30 -5.91
N ARG A 89 7.81 11.72 -4.63
CA ARG A 89 9.03 11.89 -3.84
C ARG A 89 9.51 10.61 -3.16
N ALA A 90 8.74 9.51 -3.24
CA ALA A 90 9.14 8.23 -2.65
C ALA A 90 10.26 7.58 -3.46
N SER A 91 11.27 7.06 -2.75
CA SER A 91 12.35 6.30 -3.36
C SER A 91 11.85 4.99 -3.96
N LEU A 92 12.56 4.48 -4.97
CA LEU A 92 12.28 3.16 -5.54
C LEU A 92 12.27 2.06 -4.47
N GLN A 93 13.17 2.16 -3.47
CA GLN A 93 13.22 1.21 -2.37
C GLN A 93 11.93 1.22 -1.54
N GLN A 94 11.41 2.39 -1.17
CA GLN A 94 10.14 2.49 -0.42
C GLN A 94 8.96 1.91 -1.23
N LYS A 95 8.94 2.14 -2.55
CA LYS A 95 7.93 1.55 -3.44
C LYS A 95 8.03 0.01 -3.46
N ILE A 96 9.24 -0.53 -3.55
CA ILE A 96 9.48 -1.98 -3.53
C ILE A 96 9.10 -2.59 -2.17
N GLU A 97 9.42 -1.93 -1.06
CA GLU A 97 9.02 -2.36 0.29
C GLU A 97 7.50 -2.41 0.44
N PHE A 98 6.79 -1.42 -0.11
CA PHE A 98 5.33 -1.44 -0.13
C PHE A 98 4.79 -2.61 -0.97
N ILE A 99 5.30 -2.80 -2.18
CA ILE A 99 4.91 -3.93 -3.04
C ILE A 99 5.16 -5.25 -2.32
N PHE A 100 6.31 -5.39 -1.66
CA PHE A 100 6.63 -6.58 -0.87
C PHE A 100 5.58 -6.86 0.20
N LYS A 101 5.15 -5.85 0.97
CA LYS A 101 4.08 -6.01 1.97
C LYS A 101 2.74 -6.44 1.38
N VAL A 102 2.44 -6.04 0.14
CA VAL A 102 1.22 -6.50 -0.55
C VAL A 102 1.26 -7.99 -0.86
N TYR A 103 2.45 -8.50 -1.20
CA TYR A 103 2.66 -9.93 -1.42
C TYR A 103 2.74 -10.73 -0.10
N ASP A 104 3.52 -10.26 0.87
CA ASP A 104 3.72 -10.86 2.20
C ASP A 104 2.53 -10.58 3.14
N SER A 105 1.37 -11.19 2.84
CA SER A 105 0.14 -10.93 3.57
C SER A 105 0.07 -11.56 4.97
N ASP A 106 0.94 -12.53 5.29
CA ASP A 106 1.05 -13.11 6.64
C ASP A 106 2.16 -12.45 7.47
N GLY A 107 2.95 -11.54 6.88
CA GLY A 107 3.94 -10.72 7.56
C GLY A 107 5.13 -11.53 8.06
N ASN A 108 5.41 -12.69 7.46
CA ASN A 108 6.49 -13.56 7.89
C ASN A 108 7.87 -13.12 7.34
N GLY A 109 7.90 -12.06 6.51
CA GLY A 109 9.09 -11.52 5.89
C GLY A 109 9.57 -12.29 4.67
N LYS A 110 8.73 -13.20 4.14
CA LYS A 110 8.99 -14.05 2.98
C LYS A 110 7.74 -14.14 2.11
N VAL A 111 7.95 -14.11 0.80
CA VAL A 111 6.89 -14.35 -0.18
C VAL A 111 7.08 -15.72 -0.78
N ALA A 112 6.13 -16.62 -0.50
CA ALA A 112 6.07 -17.95 -1.08
C ALA A 112 5.35 -17.95 -2.43
N PHE A 113 5.45 -19.07 -3.15
CA PHE A 113 4.73 -19.26 -4.41
C PHE A 113 3.21 -19.09 -4.27
N SER A 114 2.64 -19.59 -3.16
CA SER A 114 1.22 -19.44 -2.84
C SER A 114 0.80 -17.98 -2.72
N ASP A 115 1.64 -17.14 -2.11
CA ASP A 115 1.33 -15.72 -1.90
C ASP A 115 1.28 -14.97 -3.24
N MET A 116 2.26 -15.22 -4.11
CA MET A 116 2.28 -14.64 -5.46
C MET A 116 1.11 -15.15 -6.30
N LEU A 117 0.76 -16.43 -6.17
CA LEU A 117 -0.37 -17.02 -6.89
C LEU A 117 -1.69 -16.40 -6.45
N ASP A 118 -1.86 -16.17 -5.15
CA ASP A 118 -3.04 -15.51 -4.61
C ASP A 118 -3.14 -14.06 -5.08
N VAL A 119 -2.03 -13.30 -5.10
CA VAL A 119 -2.02 -11.93 -5.68
C VAL A 119 -2.38 -11.96 -7.17
N LEU A 120 -1.81 -12.89 -7.93
CA LEU A 120 -2.10 -13.03 -9.35
C LEU A 120 -3.56 -13.42 -9.59
N ARG A 121 -4.16 -14.24 -8.71
CA ARG A 121 -5.59 -14.56 -8.72
C ARG A 121 -6.44 -13.33 -8.49
N ASP A 122 -6.09 -12.49 -7.53
CA ASP A 122 -6.82 -11.24 -7.26
C ASP A 122 -6.76 -10.30 -8.48
N LEU A 123 -5.60 -10.17 -9.13
CA LEU A 123 -5.42 -9.30 -10.31
C LEU A 123 -6.12 -9.80 -11.58
N THR A 124 -6.19 -11.12 -11.77
CA THR A 124 -6.67 -11.71 -13.04
C THR A 124 -8.12 -12.16 -12.97
N GLY A 125 -8.69 -12.32 -11.77
CA GLY A 125 -10.05 -12.78 -11.57
C GLY A 125 -10.35 -14.06 -12.35
N GLN A 126 -11.59 -14.22 -12.81
CA GLN A 126 -12.03 -15.42 -13.53
C GLN A 126 -11.52 -15.54 -14.98
N PHE A 127 -10.77 -14.57 -15.49
CA PHE A 127 -10.33 -14.54 -16.90
C PHE A 127 -9.19 -15.53 -17.20
N ILE A 128 -8.47 -15.97 -16.17
CA ILE A 128 -7.34 -16.89 -16.28
C ILE A 128 -7.57 -18.07 -15.34
N SER A 129 -7.39 -19.30 -15.84
CA SER A 129 -7.52 -20.51 -15.01
C SER A 129 -6.37 -20.68 -14.02
N GLU A 130 -6.59 -21.40 -12.92
CA GLU A 130 -5.53 -21.69 -11.92
C GLU A 130 -4.29 -22.31 -12.57
N GLN A 131 -4.48 -23.28 -13.49
CA GLN A 131 -3.37 -23.93 -14.18
C GLN A 131 -2.54 -22.94 -15.01
N GLN A 132 -3.20 -22.00 -15.70
CA GLN A 132 -2.50 -20.96 -16.46
C GLN A 132 -1.75 -20.00 -15.54
N ARG A 133 -2.33 -19.62 -14.40
CA ARG A 133 -1.64 -18.76 -13.41
C ARG A 133 -0.40 -19.45 -12.88
N GLU A 134 -0.51 -20.72 -12.51
CA GLU A 134 0.63 -21.51 -12.04
C GLU A 134 1.73 -21.62 -13.10
N GLN A 135 1.37 -21.85 -14.36
CA GLN A 135 2.34 -21.93 -15.46
C GLN A 135 3.07 -20.60 -15.68
N VAL A 136 2.32 -19.50 -15.76
CA VAL A 136 2.91 -18.16 -15.93
C VAL A 136 3.82 -17.82 -14.75
N LEU A 137 3.36 -18.03 -13.51
CA LEU A 137 4.15 -17.73 -12.32
C LEU A 137 5.42 -18.59 -12.24
N THR A 138 5.33 -19.87 -12.60
CA THR A 138 6.50 -20.76 -12.66
C THR A 138 7.53 -20.26 -13.66
N HIS A 139 7.10 -19.91 -14.88
CA HIS A 139 7.99 -19.38 -15.89
C HIS A 139 8.67 -18.07 -15.45
N VAL A 140 7.92 -17.13 -14.87
CA VAL A 140 8.47 -15.84 -14.38
C VAL A 140 9.51 -16.06 -13.26
N LEU A 141 9.26 -17.01 -12.36
CA LEU A 141 10.23 -17.34 -11.30
C LEU A 141 11.50 -17.98 -11.87
N GLU A 142 11.36 -18.94 -12.77
CA GLU A 142 12.50 -19.62 -13.42
C GLU A 142 13.36 -18.63 -14.23
N GLU A 143 12.73 -17.71 -14.98
CA GLU A 143 13.43 -16.64 -15.71
C GLU A 143 14.21 -15.70 -14.77
N SER A 144 13.72 -15.53 -13.54
CA SER A 144 14.36 -14.73 -12.50
C SER A 144 15.41 -15.51 -11.69
N GLY A 145 15.61 -16.81 -12.00
CA GLY A 145 16.57 -17.68 -11.33
C GLY A 145 16.06 -18.31 -10.03
N TYR A 146 14.74 -18.37 -9.83
CA TYR A 146 14.08 -18.95 -8.66
C TYR A 146 13.28 -20.21 -9.04
N THR A 147 12.92 -20.98 -8.02
CA THR A 147 12.09 -22.19 -8.14
C THR A 147 10.75 -22.01 -7.42
N ARG A 148 9.81 -22.94 -7.60
CA ARG A 148 8.52 -22.92 -6.89
C ARG A 148 8.64 -23.05 -5.37
N ASP A 149 9.73 -23.66 -4.88
CA ASP A 149 10.00 -23.81 -3.44
C ASP A 149 10.80 -22.64 -2.86
N SER A 150 11.12 -21.63 -3.67
CA SER A 150 11.87 -20.46 -3.24
C SER A 150 11.01 -19.55 -2.36
N LEU A 151 11.59 -19.08 -1.26
CA LEU A 151 10.99 -18.08 -0.37
C LEU A 151 11.68 -16.73 -0.62
N LEU A 152 11.01 -15.84 -1.35
CA LEU A 152 11.59 -14.56 -1.75
C LEU A 152 11.60 -13.58 -0.56
N SER A 153 12.74 -12.92 -0.37
CA SER A 153 12.91 -11.85 0.61
C SER A 153 12.81 -10.47 -0.05
N ILE A 154 12.79 -9.41 0.76
CA ILE A 154 12.86 -8.04 0.26
C ILE A 154 14.08 -7.80 -0.65
N SER A 155 15.23 -8.42 -0.34
CA SER A 155 16.43 -8.30 -1.15
C SER A 155 16.26 -8.91 -2.55
N ASP A 156 15.46 -9.98 -2.67
CA ASP A 156 15.12 -10.57 -3.96
C ASP A 156 14.22 -9.64 -4.76
N PHE A 157 13.22 -9.01 -4.12
CA PHE A 157 12.36 -8.00 -4.76
C PHE A 157 13.15 -6.77 -5.22
N VAL A 158 14.11 -6.28 -4.42
CA VAL A 158 14.99 -5.18 -4.84
C VAL A 158 15.85 -5.58 -6.03
N LYS A 159 16.36 -6.81 -6.05
CA LYS A 159 17.15 -7.32 -7.17
C LYS A 159 16.32 -7.45 -8.45
N THR A 160 15.08 -7.94 -8.37
CA THR A 160 14.22 -8.14 -9.54
C THR A 160 13.60 -6.84 -10.05
N LEU A 161 13.13 -5.97 -9.15
CA LEU A 161 12.43 -4.73 -9.49
C LEU A 161 13.36 -3.50 -9.56
N GLY A 162 14.60 -3.60 -9.07
CA GLY A 162 15.53 -2.45 -8.98
C GLY A 162 15.87 -1.78 -10.32
N ASN A 163 15.69 -2.48 -11.44
CA ASN A 163 15.94 -1.96 -12.79
C ASN A 163 14.64 -1.62 -13.56
N SER A 164 13.48 -1.67 -12.90
CA SER A 164 12.19 -1.43 -13.54
C SER A 164 11.75 0.04 -13.45
N ASP A 165 11.03 0.52 -14.47
CA ASP A 165 10.41 1.86 -14.47
C ASP A 165 9.09 1.81 -13.67
N LEU A 166 9.20 1.61 -12.35
CA LEU A 166 8.06 1.52 -11.44
C LEU A 166 7.40 2.88 -11.23
N LYS A 167 6.24 3.06 -11.87
CA LYS A 167 5.38 4.25 -11.70
C LYS A 167 4.24 3.94 -10.73
N MET A 168 4.49 4.28 -9.47
CA MET A 168 3.50 4.24 -8.39
C MET A 168 3.40 5.65 -7.83
N GLU A 169 2.56 6.48 -8.47
CA GLU A 169 2.50 7.92 -8.21
C GLU A 169 1.06 8.40 -8.19
N VAL A 170 0.71 9.14 -7.13
CA VAL A 170 -0.58 9.80 -6.92
C VAL A 170 -0.28 11.19 -6.37
N GLU A 171 -0.88 12.21 -6.97
CA GLU A 171 -0.74 13.59 -6.50
C GLU A 171 -1.77 13.89 -5.40
N VAL A 172 -1.32 14.58 -4.35
CA VAL A 172 -2.20 15.10 -3.30
C VAL A 172 -2.64 16.50 -3.72
N PRO A 173 -3.94 16.72 -3.99
CA PRO A 173 -4.42 18.06 -4.30
C PRO A 173 -4.24 18.97 -3.10
N VAL A 174 -3.60 20.12 -3.35
CA VAL A 174 -3.47 21.24 -2.42
C VAL A 174 -4.23 22.41 -3.04
N ASP A 175 -5.41 22.70 -2.50
CA ASP A 175 -6.20 23.89 -2.87
C ASP A 175 -5.73 25.13 -2.10
#